data_AF-A0A2Z6R3H4-F1
#
_entry.id   AF-A0A2Z6R3H4-F1
#
_cell.length_a   1.000
_cell.length_b   1.000
_cell.length_c   1.000
_cell.angle_alpha   90.00
_cell.angle_beta   90.00
_cell.angle_gamma   90.00
#
_symmetry.space_group_name_H-M   'P 1'
#
loop_
_entity.id
_entity.type
_entity.pdbx_description
1 polymer ?
#
loop_
_entity_poly.entity_id
_entity_poly.type
_entity_poly.pdbx_seq_one_letter_code
_entity_poly.pdbx_strand_id
1 'polypeptide(L)'
;MSFPNDHSNSIINKFWFCFNESLKANKKGSDGKRRILSIIADDFSYEKIKSNLLVAPITIFDARKYAKLNGLGAKQIEKPIRTVAKLSQEKLEQFNNFFEDKANVIMSSYKSDAKTQLPVFYFKNTKKALWKKF
;
A
#
# COMPACT_ATOMS: atom_id res chain seq x y z
N MET A 1 -1.16 -21.53 -47.96
CA MET A 1 -0.47 -21.91 -46.70
C MET A 1 0.77 -21.04 -46.56
N SER A 2 0.75 -20.03 -45.70
CA SER A 2 1.94 -19.24 -45.37
C SER A 2 2.79 -20.03 -44.38
N PHE A 3 4.04 -20.35 -44.76
CA PHE A 3 5.00 -20.97 -43.85
C PHE A 3 5.28 -20.05 -42.65
N PRO A 4 5.44 -20.58 -41.42
CA PRO A 4 5.85 -19.77 -40.29
C PRO A 4 7.24 -19.20 -40.55
N ASN A 5 7.42 -17.90 -40.33
CA ASN A 5 8.66 -17.20 -40.60
C ASN A 5 9.67 -17.54 -39.48
N ASP A 6 10.49 -18.58 -39.66
CA ASP A 6 11.40 -19.11 -38.63
C ASP A 6 12.32 -18.06 -37.98
N HIS A 7 12.65 -17.00 -38.74
CA HIS A 7 13.44 -15.88 -38.24
C HIS A 7 12.74 -15.08 -37.13
N SER A 8 11.42 -14.86 -37.23
CA SER A 8 10.67 -14.13 -36.18
C SER A 8 10.58 -14.92 -34.88
N ASN A 9 10.49 -16.25 -34.97
CA ASN A 9 10.47 -17.11 -33.79
C ASN A 9 11.81 -17.07 -33.04
N SER A 10 12.93 -17.01 -33.77
CA SER A 10 14.27 -16.86 -33.19
C SER A 10 14.42 -15.54 -32.39
N ILE A 11 13.95 -14.42 -32.96
CA ILE A 11 14.01 -13.11 -32.30
C ILE A 11 13.15 -13.09 -31.03
N ILE A 12 11.93 -13.62 -31.09
CA ILE A 12 11.01 -13.70 -29.94
C ILE A 12 11.61 -14.54 -28.81
N ASN A 13 12.20 -15.69 -29.14
CA ASN A 13 12.85 -16.55 -28.16
C ASN A 13 14.05 -15.85 -27.50
N LYS A 14 14.86 -15.14 -28.29
CA LYS A 14 15.98 -14.36 -27.78
C LYS A 14 15.51 -13.24 -26.83
N PHE A 15 14.41 -12.56 -27.15
CA PHE A 15 13.80 -11.57 -26.27
C PHE A 15 13.43 -12.18 -24.92
N TRP A 16 12.65 -13.25 -24.90
CA TRP A 16 12.20 -13.89 -23.65
C TRP A 16 13.37 -14.44 -22.83
N PHE A 17 14.37 -15.02 -23.50
CA PHE A 17 15.59 -15.48 -22.87
C PHE A 17 16.33 -14.33 -22.19
N CYS A 18 16.63 -13.25 -22.91
CA CYS A 18 17.32 -12.09 -22.36
C CYS A 18 16.55 -11.43 -21.20
N PHE A 19 15.21 -11.37 -21.29
CA PHE A 19 14.37 -10.83 -20.23
C PHE A 19 14.40 -11.71 -18.97
N ASN A 20 14.33 -13.03 -19.15
CA ASN A 20 14.42 -13.98 -18.05
C ASN A 20 15.78 -13.91 -17.35
N GLU A 21 16.88 -13.83 -18.10
CA GLU A 21 18.22 -13.66 -17.53
C GLU A 21 18.34 -12.34 -16.76
N SER A 22 17.73 -11.27 -17.26
CA SER A 22 17.67 -9.98 -16.56
C SER A 22 16.91 -10.07 -15.23
N LEU A 23 15.83 -10.86 -15.17
CA LEU A 23 15.08 -11.13 -13.94
C LEU A 23 15.90 -11.95 -12.93
N LYS A 24 16.69 -12.93 -13.40
CA LYS A 24 17.56 -13.76 -12.54
C LYS A 24 18.77 -13.00 -12.01
N ALA A 25 19.42 -12.20 -12.86
CA ALA A 25 20.62 -11.44 -12.52
C ALA A 25 20.35 -10.29 -11.53
N ASN A 26 19.09 -9.88 -11.36
CA ASN A 26 18.74 -8.76 -10.49
C ASN A 26 18.97 -9.10 -9.01
N LYS A 27 19.95 -8.39 -8.41
CA LYS A 27 20.37 -8.54 -7.01
C LYS A 27 19.37 -7.94 -5.99
N LYS A 28 18.34 -7.19 -6.43
CA LYS A 28 17.42 -6.44 -5.54
C LYS A 28 16.23 -7.25 -4.99
N GLY A 29 16.37 -8.58 -4.86
CA GLY A 29 15.33 -9.43 -4.29
C GLY A 29 13.99 -9.39 -5.05
N SER A 30 12.89 -9.66 -4.34
CA SER A 30 11.54 -9.68 -4.91
C SER A 30 11.12 -8.33 -5.50
N ASP A 31 11.49 -7.22 -4.89
CA ASP A 31 11.08 -5.89 -5.34
C ASP A 31 11.77 -5.50 -6.65
N GLY A 32 13.04 -5.88 -6.83
CA GLY A 32 13.72 -5.75 -8.11
C GLY A 32 13.04 -6.53 -9.23
N LYS A 33 12.65 -7.78 -8.94
CA LYS A 33 11.97 -8.65 -9.92
C LYS A 33 10.60 -8.11 -10.31
N ARG A 34 9.79 -7.67 -9.33
CA ARG A 34 8.49 -7.04 -9.57
C ARG A 34 8.63 -5.76 -10.40
N ARG A 35 9.64 -4.93 -10.11
CA ARG A 35 9.93 -3.71 -10.87
C ARG A 35 10.25 -4.00 -12.33
N ILE A 36 11.17 -4.93 -12.63
CA ILE A 36 11.51 -5.26 -14.02
C ILE A 36 10.31 -5.89 -14.73
N LEU A 37 9.68 -6.88 -14.10
CA LEU A 37 8.52 -7.56 -14.68
C LEU A 37 7.37 -6.58 -14.96
N SER A 38 7.20 -5.56 -14.12
CA SER A 38 6.15 -4.55 -14.27
C SER A 38 6.17 -3.84 -15.62
N ILE A 39 7.33 -3.73 -16.28
CA ILE A 39 7.50 -3.04 -17.57
C ILE A 39 6.62 -3.67 -18.65
N ILE A 40 6.52 -5.01 -18.66
CA ILE A 40 5.79 -5.77 -19.69
C ILE A 40 4.52 -6.43 -19.14
N ALA A 41 4.26 -6.31 -17.83
CA ALA A 41 3.27 -7.13 -17.16
C ALA A 41 1.84 -6.86 -17.64
N ASP A 42 1.53 -5.62 -18.04
CA ASP A 42 0.20 -5.24 -18.53
C ASP A 42 0.05 -5.46 -20.05
N ASP A 43 1.14 -5.50 -20.81
CA ASP A 43 1.14 -5.69 -22.27
C ASP A 43 0.91 -7.15 -22.70
N PHE A 44 1.17 -8.11 -21.81
CA PHE A 44 1.02 -9.53 -22.08
C PHE A 44 0.00 -10.19 -21.16
N SER A 45 -0.66 -11.25 -21.65
CA SER A 45 -1.56 -12.07 -20.83
C SER A 45 -0.80 -12.84 -19.75
N TYR A 46 -1.49 -13.18 -18.65
CA TYR A 46 -0.91 -13.99 -17.57
C TYR A 46 -0.29 -15.28 -18.08
N GLU A 47 -1.00 -16.01 -18.94
CA GLU A 47 -0.52 -17.28 -19.50
C GLU A 47 0.70 -17.10 -20.38
N LYS A 48 0.78 -16.00 -21.15
CA LYS A 48 1.94 -15.71 -21.99
C LYS A 48 3.18 -15.40 -21.15
N ILE A 49 3.04 -14.63 -20.08
CA ILE A 49 4.13 -14.31 -19.17
C ILE A 49 4.57 -15.57 -18.41
N LYS A 50 3.62 -16.34 -17.89
CA LYS A 50 3.87 -17.58 -17.13
C LYS A 50 4.60 -18.63 -17.98
N SER A 51 4.14 -18.87 -19.21
CA SER A 51 4.74 -19.87 -20.09
C SER A 51 6.16 -19.50 -20.54
N ASN A 52 6.41 -18.23 -20.87
CA ASN A 52 7.71 -17.81 -21.39
C ASN A 52 8.76 -17.53 -20.29
N LEU A 53 8.34 -17.02 -19.13
CA LEU A 53 9.27 -16.64 -18.05
C LEU A 53 9.28 -17.62 -16.87
N LEU A 54 8.38 -18.62 -16.85
CA LEU A 54 8.23 -19.59 -15.76
C LEU A 54 8.02 -18.92 -14.39
N VAL A 55 7.37 -17.75 -14.38
CA VAL A 55 7.08 -16.99 -13.17
C VAL A 55 5.74 -17.42 -12.57
N ALA A 56 5.67 -17.42 -11.23
CA ALA A 56 4.43 -17.72 -10.53
C ALA A 56 3.37 -16.64 -10.80
N PRO A 57 2.07 -17.00 -10.90
CA PRO A 57 0.99 -16.02 -11.09
C PRO A 57 0.98 -14.90 -10.06
N ILE A 58 1.31 -15.20 -8.80
CA ILE A 58 1.41 -14.20 -7.73
C ILE A 58 2.45 -13.12 -8.04
N THR A 59 3.57 -13.48 -8.68
CA THR A 59 4.62 -12.53 -9.05
C THR A 59 4.17 -11.59 -10.16
N ILE A 60 3.37 -12.09 -11.11
CA ILE A 60 2.76 -11.26 -12.17
C ILE A 60 1.76 -10.29 -11.55
N PHE A 61 0.91 -10.77 -10.64
CA PHE A 61 -0.03 -9.93 -9.89
C PHE A 61 0.67 -8.80 -9.15
N ASP A 62 1.73 -9.14 -8.41
CA ASP A 62 2.51 -8.16 -7.68
C ASP A 62 3.19 -7.15 -8.61
N ALA A 63 3.69 -7.57 -9.77
CA ALA A 63 4.32 -6.69 -10.76
C ALA A 63 3.32 -5.69 -11.35
N ARG A 64 2.09 -6.12 -11.67
CA ARG A 64 1.01 -5.22 -12.13
C ARG A 64 0.58 -4.25 -11.04
N LYS A 65 0.43 -4.75 -9.80
CA LYS A 65 0.13 -3.89 -8.65
C LYS A 65 1.24 -2.86 -8.42
N TYR A 66 2.50 -3.28 -8.59
CA TYR A 66 3.65 -2.41 -8.49
C TYR A 66 3.62 -1.31 -9.54
N ALA A 67 3.34 -1.64 -10.81
CA ALA A 67 3.20 -0.67 -11.90
C ALA A 67 2.16 0.41 -11.57
N LYS A 68 0.99 0.01 -11.06
CA LYS A 68 -0.09 0.95 -10.70
C LYS A 68 0.28 1.90 -9.56
N LEU A 69 1.09 1.43 -8.61
CA LEU A 69 1.48 2.21 -7.43
C LEU A 69 2.70 3.10 -7.68
N ASN A 70 3.68 2.63 -8.44
CA ASN A 70 4.98 3.29 -8.56
C ASN A 70 5.28 3.78 -9.99
N GLY A 71 4.58 3.27 -11.00
CA GLY A 71 4.90 3.42 -12.42
C GLY A 71 5.67 2.21 -12.98
N LEU A 72 5.55 2.01 -14.30
CA LEU A 72 6.23 0.91 -15.02
C LEU A 72 7.75 1.03 -14.89
N GLY A 73 8.40 0.02 -14.32
CA GLY A 73 9.86 0.01 -14.16
C GLY A 73 10.42 1.15 -13.29
N ALA A 74 9.57 1.93 -12.63
CA ALA A 74 9.98 3.04 -11.78
C ALA A 74 10.54 2.54 -10.44
N LYS A 75 11.30 3.39 -9.75
CA LYS A 75 11.73 3.09 -8.38
C LYS A 75 10.51 3.11 -7.47
N GLN A 76 10.55 2.30 -6.41
CA GLN A 76 9.50 2.29 -5.42
C GLN A 76 9.40 3.67 -4.78
N ILE A 77 8.18 4.17 -4.63
CA ILE A 77 7.92 5.42 -3.93
C ILE A 77 8.31 5.23 -2.46
N GLU A 78 9.29 6.01 -2.02
CA GLU A 78 9.69 6.04 -0.63
C GLU A 78 8.61 6.75 0.18
N LYS A 79 8.17 6.11 1.28
CA LYS A 79 7.18 6.71 2.16
C LYS A 79 7.77 7.99 2.74
N PRO A 80 7.07 9.13 2.68
CA PRO A 80 7.57 10.35 3.30
C PRO A 80 7.74 10.12 4.81
N ILE A 81 8.88 10.55 5.33
CA ILE A 81 9.11 10.54 6.77
C ILE A 81 8.15 11.54 7.40
N ARG A 82 7.25 11.05 8.25
CA ARG A 82 6.29 11.90 8.95
C ARG A 82 6.87 12.30 10.30
N THR A 83 7.25 13.56 10.43
CA THR A 83 7.55 14.15 11.74
C THR A 83 6.24 14.53 12.42
N VAL A 84 6.00 14.01 13.62
CA VAL A 84 4.84 14.38 14.44
C VAL A 84 5.35 15.06 15.70
N ALA A 85 4.94 16.31 15.93
CA ALA A 85 5.21 16.98 17.19
C ALA A 85 4.37 16.32 18.31
N LYS A 86 5.03 15.96 19.42
CA LYS A 86 4.30 15.53 20.62
C LYS A 86 3.59 16.74 21.22
N LEU A 87 2.40 16.53 21.77
CA LEU A 87 1.76 17.53 22.62
C LEU A 87 2.65 17.81 23.83
N SER A 88 2.71 19.07 24.25
CA SER A 88 3.35 19.42 25.53
C SER A 88 2.56 18.81 26.70
N GLN A 89 3.22 18.64 27.84
CA GLN A 89 2.59 18.14 29.06
C GLN A 89 1.37 18.99 29.45
N GLU A 90 1.49 20.31 29.36
CA GLU A 90 0.39 21.25 29.63
C GLU A 90 -0.82 20.99 28.73
N LYS A 91 -0.62 20.73 27.44
CA LYS A 91 -1.71 20.43 26.51
C LYS A 91 -2.35 19.09 26.80
N LEU A 92 -1.57 18.10 27.25
CA LEU A 92 -2.10 16.80 27.67
C LEU A 92 -2.97 16.95 28.94
N GLU A 93 -2.53 17.74 29.91
CA GLU A 93 -3.29 18.03 31.12
C GLU A 93 -4.59 18.78 30.80
N GLN A 94 -4.54 19.80 29.94
CA GLN A 94 -5.74 20.48 29.46
C GLN A 94 -6.72 19.53 28.78
N PHE A 95 -6.20 18.60 27.96
CA PHE A 95 -7.02 17.58 27.31
C PHE A 95 -7.69 16.68 28.36
N ASN A 96 -6.93 16.12 29.30
CA ASN A 96 -7.47 15.26 30.34
C ASN A 96 -8.54 15.98 31.19
N ASN A 97 -8.23 17.19 31.66
CA ASN A 97 -9.16 18.01 32.44
C ASN A 97 -10.48 18.26 31.69
N PHE A 98 -10.41 18.49 30.37
CA PHE A 98 -11.59 18.70 29.54
C PHE A 98 -12.51 17.46 29.47
N PHE A 99 -11.94 16.25 29.38
CA PHE A 99 -12.70 15.00 29.29
C PHE A 99 -13.22 14.49 30.64
N GLU A 100 -12.58 14.89 31.74
CA GLU A 100 -13.04 14.59 33.10
C GLU A 100 -14.16 15.54 33.57
N ASP A 101 -14.25 16.73 32.97
CA ASP A 101 -15.27 17.72 33.31
C ASP A 101 -16.68 17.27 32.90
N LYS A 102 -17.50 16.98 33.93
CA LYS A 102 -18.91 16.64 33.80
C LYS A 102 -19.76 17.74 33.16
N ALA A 103 -19.28 18.98 33.06
CA ALA A 103 -19.96 20.05 32.31
C ALA A 103 -19.83 19.87 30.79
N ASN A 104 -18.78 19.21 30.31
CA ASN A 104 -18.52 19.01 28.88
C ASN A 104 -18.92 17.60 28.41
N VAL A 105 -18.84 16.61 29.31
CA VAL A 105 -18.96 15.19 28.98
C VAL A 105 -19.94 14.46 29.90
N ILE A 106 -20.64 13.45 29.39
CA ILE A 106 -21.49 12.51 30.12
C ILE A 106 -20.90 11.10 29.96
N MET A 107 -20.78 10.40 31.08
CA MET A 107 -20.42 8.99 31.10
C MET A 107 -21.62 8.12 30.72
N SER A 108 -21.43 7.18 29.82
CA SER A 108 -22.45 6.18 29.49
C SER A 108 -22.67 5.24 30.66
N SER A 109 -23.93 5.00 31.03
CA SER A 109 -24.29 4.02 32.06
C SER A 109 -24.36 2.59 31.52
N TYR A 110 -24.50 2.41 30.20
CA TYR A 110 -24.80 1.12 29.57
C TYR A 110 -23.80 0.72 28.47
N LYS A 111 -22.81 1.56 28.16
CA LYS A 111 -21.75 1.25 27.19
C LYS A 111 -20.39 1.42 27.82
N SER A 112 -19.65 0.33 27.85
CA SER A 112 -18.21 0.29 28.14
C SER A 112 -17.42 -0.03 26.87
N ASP A 113 -16.16 0.38 26.85
CA ASP A 113 -15.22 -0.04 25.82
C ASP A 113 -14.89 -1.54 25.99
N ALA A 114 -14.98 -2.31 24.91
CA ALA A 114 -14.87 -3.77 24.98
C ALA A 114 -13.48 -4.26 25.41
N LYS A 115 -12.42 -3.46 25.24
CA LYS A 115 -11.05 -3.84 25.59
C LYS A 115 -10.69 -3.44 27.01
N THR A 116 -11.03 -2.22 27.40
CA THR A 116 -10.64 -1.64 28.69
C THR A 116 -11.70 -1.80 29.78
N GLN A 117 -12.93 -2.16 29.40
CA GLN A 117 -14.12 -2.21 30.26
C GLN A 117 -14.47 -0.88 30.95
N LEU A 118 -13.84 0.23 30.52
CA LEU A 118 -14.14 1.56 31.03
C LEU A 118 -15.40 2.13 30.36
N PRO A 119 -16.19 2.95 31.06
CA PRO A 119 -17.35 3.61 30.48
C PRO A 119 -16.99 4.49 29.28
N VAL A 120 -17.84 4.46 28.24
CA VAL A 120 -17.70 5.36 27.09
C VAL A 120 -18.22 6.74 27.45
N PHE A 121 -17.49 7.77 27.06
CA PHE A 121 -17.82 9.17 27.31
C PHE A 121 -18.46 9.84 26.07
N TYR A 122 -19.51 10.61 26.28
CA TYR A 122 -20.22 11.36 25.22
C TYR A 122 -20.17 12.87 25.50
N PHE A 123 -19.97 13.68 24.46
CA PHE A 123 -20.08 15.12 24.60
C PHE A 123 -21.52 15.57 24.84
N LYS A 124 -21.70 16.52 25.76
CA LYS A 124 -23.01 17.14 26.04
C LYS A 124 -23.50 18.03 24.91
N ASN A 125 -22.56 18.69 24.23
CA ASN A 125 -22.84 19.70 23.24
C ASN A 125 -22.56 19.21 21.82
N THR A 126 -23.25 19.80 20.85
CA THR A 126 -22.97 19.55 19.44
C THR A 126 -21.59 20.08 19.06
N LYS A 127 -21.00 19.49 18.02
CA LYS A 127 -19.70 19.93 17.48
C LYS A 127 -19.67 21.44 17.18
N LYS A 128 -20.77 21.99 16.63
CA LYS A 128 -20.88 23.42 16.30
C LYS A 128 -20.86 24.32 17.55
N ALA A 129 -21.48 23.89 18.64
CA ALA A 129 -21.49 24.64 19.89
C ALA A 129 -20.12 24.61 20.58
N LEU A 130 -19.44 23.46 20.58
CA LEU A 130 -18.09 23.32 21.13
C LEU A 130 -17.09 24.21 20.38
N TRP A 131 -17.13 24.23 19.04
CA TRP A 131 -16.24 25.02 18.21
C TRP A 131 -16.40 26.55 18.35
N LYS A 132 -17.54 27.00 18.87
CA LYS A 132 -17.74 28.43 19.16
C LYS A 132 -17.19 28.82 20.54
N LYS A 133 -17.06 27.86 21.45
CA LYS A 133 -16.70 28.09 22.85
C LYS A 133 -15.21 27.91 23.10
N PHE A 134 -14.58 26.96 22.41
CA PHE A 134 -13.16 26.60 22.50
C PHE A 134 -12.51 26.77 21.13
#